data_AF-A0A9N8PFM8-F1
#
_entry.id   AF-A0A9N8PFM8-F1
#
_cell.length_a   1.000
_cell.length_b   1.000
_cell.length_c   1.000
_cell.angle_alpha   90.00
_cell.angle_beta   90.00
_cell.angle_gamma   90.00
#
_symmetry.space_group_name_H-M   'P 1'
#
loop_
_entity.id
_entity.type
_entity.pdbx_description
1 polymer ?
#
loop_
_entity_poly.entity_id
_entity_poly.type
_entity_poly.pdbx_seq_one_letter_code
_entity_poly.pdbx_strand_id
1 'polypeptide(L)'
;MTYKRKGQNLMRVRGYKEKGNIDTPLELAIRNETDRYSLAILAIDSLKSVLGNKGSSTREYLLNTRTAAMNYAYETGQDPDNYVNWTWDY
;
A
#
# COMPACT_ATOMS: atom_id res chain seq x y z
N MET A 1 -15.93 15.26 3.69
CA MET A 1 -16.36 14.54 4.90
C MET A 1 -15.18 14.51 5.88
N THR A 2 -15.17 15.40 6.89
CA THR A 2 -14.20 15.64 8.01
C THR A 2 -13.90 17.12 8.27
N TYR A 3 -14.46 18.03 7.46
CA TYR A 3 -14.30 19.47 7.61
C TYR A 3 -14.62 19.95 9.04
N LYS A 4 -13.72 20.78 9.59
CA LYS A 4 -13.80 21.36 10.94
C LYS A 4 -13.83 20.35 12.09
N ARG A 5 -13.45 19.09 11.85
CA ARG A 5 -13.25 18.12 12.93
C ARG A 5 -11.84 18.26 13.52
N LYS A 6 -11.73 18.13 14.84
CA LYS A 6 -10.44 18.10 15.54
C LYS A 6 -9.56 16.99 14.94
N GLY A 7 -8.31 17.30 14.58
CA GLY A 7 -7.38 16.35 13.97
C GLY A 7 -7.51 16.14 12.46
N GLN A 8 -8.39 16.89 11.75
CA GLN A 8 -8.54 16.78 10.29
C GLN A 8 -7.22 16.99 9.51
N ASN A 9 -6.31 17.81 10.04
CA ASN A 9 -4.99 18.08 9.45
C ASN A 9 -4.00 16.92 9.62
N LEU A 10 -4.27 15.97 10.51
CA LEU A 10 -3.46 14.77 10.72
C LEU A 10 -3.93 13.60 9.85
N MET A 11 -5.09 13.74 9.19
CA MET A 11 -5.64 12.68 8.36
C MET A 11 -4.84 12.53 7.08
N ARG A 12 -4.42 11.30 6.81
CA ARG A 12 -3.84 10.91 5.52
C ARG A 12 -4.83 10.01 4.82
N VAL A 13 -5.51 10.57 3.84
CA VAL A 13 -6.62 9.90 3.15
C VAL A 13 -6.07 9.16 1.93
N ARG A 14 -6.44 7.88 1.82
CA ARG A 14 -6.27 7.04 0.63
C ARG A 14 -7.64 6.55 0.21
N GLY A 15 -7.82 6.40 -1.09
CA GLY A 15 -9.08 6.01 -1.70
C GLY A 15 -8.91 5.87 -3.19
N TYR A 16 -10.01 5.63 -3.89
CA TYR A 16 -10.01 5.48 -5.33
C TYR A 16 -9.52 6.77 -6.03
N LYS A 17 -8.62 6.59 -7.01
CA LYS A 17 -8.00 7.67 -7.80
C LYS A 17 -8.38 7.60 -9.27
N GLU A 18 -9.44 6.89 -9.61
CA GLU A 18 -9.85 6.68 -11.01
C GLU A 18 -8.76 6.00 -11.85
N LYS A 19 -8.04 5.06 -11.23
CA LYS A 19 -7.04 4.23 -11.89
C LYS A 19 -7.51 2.78 -11.89
N GLY A 20 -7.76 2.22 -13.06
CA GLY A 20 -8.10 0.82 -13.20
C GLY A 20 -8.33 0.44 -14.67
N ASN A 21 -8.16 -0.84 -14.95
CA ASN A 21 -8.54 -1.51 -16.20
C ASN A 21 -8.99 -2.95 -15.86
N ILE A 22 -8.88 -3.88 -16.81
CA ILE A 22 -8.87 -5.31 -16.53
C ILE A 22 -7.54 -5.64 -15.84
N ASP A 23 -7.54 -5.52 -14.51
CA ASP A 23 -6.39 -5.73 -13.63
C ASP A 23 -6.70 -6.88 -12.65
N THR A 24 -5.67 -7.48 -12.05
CA THR A 24 -5.87 -8.34 -10.87
C THR A 24 -6.31 -7.50 -9.66
N PRO A 25 -6.95 -8.09 -8.63
CA PRO A 25 -7.39 -7.34 -7.45
C PRO A 25 -6.26 -6.54 -6.76
N LEU A 26 -5.09 -7.14 -6.54
CA LEU A 26 -3.94 -6.42 -5.96
C LEU A 26 -3.41 -5.34 -6.90
N GLU A 27 -3.31 -5.60 -8.20
CA GLU A 27 -2.88 -4.59 -9.17
C GLU A 27 -3.79 -3.36 -9.12
N LEU A 28 -5.11 -3.54 -9.16
CA LEU A 28 -6.08 -2.45 -9.04
C LEU A 28 -5.88 -1.66 -7.74
N ALA A 29 -5.67 -2.35 -6.62
CA ALA A 29 -5.40 -1.71 -5.34
C ALA A 29 -4.07 -0.93 -5.33
N ILE A 30 -3.04 -1.46 -5.99
CA ILE A 30 -1.71 -0.84 -6.14
C ILE A 30 -1.79 0.43 -6.99
N ARG A 31 -2.56 0.41 -8.08
CA ARG A 31 -2.79 1.57 -8.97
C ARG A 31 -3.48 2.73 -8.24
N ASN A 32 -4.30 2.43 -7.24
CA ASN A 32 -4.98 3.43 -6.41
C ASN A 32 -4.21 3.78 -5.12
N GLU A 33 -3.05 3.17 -4.87
CA GLU A 33 -2.27 3.30 -3.63
C GLU A 33 -3.09 2.97 -2.37
N THR A 34 -4.01 2.01 -2.51
CA THR A 34 -4.88 1.49 -1.44
C THR A 34 -4.47 0.09 -0.99
N ASP A 35 -3.43 -0.48 -1.58
CA ASP A 35 -2.88 -1.78 -1.19
C ASP A 35 -2.13 -1.72 0.15
N ARG A 36 -1.95 -2.90 0.77
CA ARG A 36 -1.31 -3.04 2.08
C ARG A 36 0.13 -2.51 2.11
N TYR A 37 0.88 -2.60 1.02
CA TYR A 37 2.26 -2.12 0.94
C TYR A 37 2.29 -0.60 0.87
N SER A 38 1.48 0.01 0.01
CA SER A 38 1.38 1.49 -0.08
C SER A 38 0.90 2.11 1.22
N LEU A 39 -0.03 1.47 1.93
CA LEU A 39 -0.52 1.94 3.23
C LEU A 39 0.57 1.82 4.31
N ALA A 40 1.32 0.72 4.34
CA ALA A 40 2.45 0.56 5.27
C ALA A 40 3.58 1.57 4.99
N ILE A 41 3.92 1.79 3.72
CA ILE A 41 4.89 2.82 3.31
C ILE A 41 4.41 4.21 3.74
N LEU A 42 3.13 4.52 3.54
CA LEU A 42 2.55 5.79 3.99
C LEU A 42 2.69 5.94 5.51
N ALA A 43 2.44 4.90 6.29
CA ALA A 43 2.60 4.93 7.75
C ALA A 43 4.06 5.13 8.18
N ILE A 44 5.04 4.52 7.50
CA ILE A 44 6.46 4.75 7.76
C ILE A 44 6.84 6.20 7.41
N ASP A 45 6.47 6.65 6.21
CA ASP A 45 6.74 8.02 5.74
C ASP A 45 6.09 9.07 6.66
N SER A 46 4.97 8.70 7.29
CA SER A 46 4.24 9.52 8.24
C SER A 46 4.97 9.77 9.56
N LEU A 47 5.83 8.84 9.94
CA LEU A 47 6.55 8.80 11.22
C LEU A 47 8.04 9.11 11.04
N LYS A 48 8.44 9.70 9.91
CA LYS A 48 9.86 10.02 9.61
C LYS A 48 10.57 10.79 10.72
N SER A 49 9.90 11.76 11.36
CA SER A 49 10.48 12.52 12.47
C SER A 49 10.78 11.67 13.71
N VAL A 50 10.07 10.55 13.88
CA VAL A 50 10.21 9.63 15.02
C VAL A 50 11.16 8.48 14.68
N LEU A 51 11.02 7.90 13.48
CA LEU A 51 11.77 6.73 13.04
C LEU A 51 13.19 7.07 12.55
N GLY A 52 13.39 8.27 11.98
CA GLY A 52 14.62 8.60 11.27
C GLY A 52 14.96 7.53 10.22
N ASN A 53 16.21 7.06 10.21
CA ASN A 53 16.68 6.03 9.28
C ASN A 53 16.19 4.61 9.60
N LYS A 54 15.61 4.37 10.80
CA LYS A 54 15.19 3.01 11.20
C LYS A 54 14.10 2.42 10.31
N GLY A 55 13.30 3.27 9.65
CA GLY A 55 12.25 2.83 8.73
C GLY A 55 12.73 2.59 7.29
N SER A 56 13.98 2.92 6.95
CA SER A 56 14.44 2.93 5.55
C SER A 56 14.44 1.53 4.92
N SER A 57 14.99 0.54 5.63
CA SER A 57 15.07 -0.84 5.14
C SER A 57 13.68 -1.47 4.94
N THR A 58 12.78 -1.29 5.90
CA THR A 58 11.39 -1.77 5.79
C THR A 58 10.66 -1.10 4.64
N ARG A 59 10.85 0.22 4.46
CA ARG A 59 10.26 0.96 3.34
C ARG A 59 10.74 0.43 1.99
N GLU A 60 12.04 0.20 1.85
CA GLU A 60 12.63 -0.36 0.63
C GLU A 60 12.13 -1.78 0.36
N TYR A 61 12.07 -2.63 1.39
CA TYR A 61 11.48 -3.96 1.29
C TYR A 61 10.05 -3.91 0.74
N LEU A 62 9.18 -3.06 1.32
CA LEU A 62 7.80 -2.92 0.87
C LEU A 62 7.68 -2.43 -0.58
N LEU A 63 8.57 -1.52 -1.02
CA LEU A 63 8.63 -1.05 -2.40
C LEU A 63 9.02 -2.18 -3.37
N ASN A 64 10.01 -2.98 -2.98
CA ASN A 64 10.46 -4.12 -3.76
C ASN A 64 9.38 -5.21 -3.84
N THR A 65 8.70 -5.52 -2.73
CA THR A 65 7.57 -6.47 -2.71
C THR A 65 6.42 -6.00 -3.58
N ARG A 66 6.06 -4.71 -3.51
CA ARG A 66 5.02 -4.11 -4.37
C ARG A 66 5.37 -4.24 -5.85
N THR A 67 6.62 -3.98 -6.21
CA THR A 67 7.11 -4.10 -7.59
C THR A 67 7.09 -5.56 -8.06
N ALA A 68 7.54 -6.49 -7.22
CA ALA A 68 7.52 -7.92 -7.53
C ALA A 68 6.08 -8.44 -7.72
N ALA A 69 5.13 -8.00 -6.90
CA ALA A 69 3.73 -8.38 -7.04
C ALA A 69 3.12 -7.87 -8.36
N MET A 70 3.45 -6.65 -8.78
CA MET A 70 3.02 -6.11 -10.08
C MET A 70 3.59 -6.92 -11.25
N ASN A 71 4.89 -7.25 -11.20
CA ASN A 71 5.53 -8.06 -12.24
C ASN A 71 4.88 -9.46 -12.32
N TYR A 72 4.61 -10.08 -11.18
CA TYR A 72 3.94 -11.38 -11.13
C TYR A 72 2.53 -11.33 -11.75
N ALA A 73 1.76 -10.29 -11.47
CA ALA A 73 0.45 -10.07 -12.09
C ALA A 73 0.55 -9.91 -13.61
N TYR A 74 1.55 -9.16 -14.10
CA TYR A 74 1.77 -9.00 -15.55
C TYR A 74 2.21 -10.28 -16.25
N GLU A 75 3.03 -11.10 -15.60
CA GLU A 75 3.56 -12.33 -16.18
C GLU A 75 2.56 -13.48 -16.16
N THR A 76 1.73 -13.56 -15.11
CA THR A 76 0.89 -14.73 -14.84
C THR A 76 -0.62 -14.46 -14.91
N GLY A 77 -1.04 -13.20 -14.87
CA GLY A 77 -2.44 -12.81 -14.75
C GLY A 77 -3.06 -13.13 -13.39
N GLN A 78 -2.25 -13.41 -12.36
CA GLN A 78 -2.70 -13.79 -11.02
C GLN A 78 -1.99 -12.96 -9.95
N ASP A 79 -2.60 -12.85 -8.77
CA ASP A 79 -1.95 -12.24 -7.62
C ASP A 79 -1.03 -13.25 -6.91
N PRO A 80 0.08 -12.80 -6.29
CA PRO A 80 0.98 -13.68 -5.56
C PRO A 80 0.29 -14.47 -4.44
N ASP A 81 0.68 -15.73 -4.25
CA ASP A 81 0.08 -16.65 -3.27
C ASP A 81 0.10 -16.09 -1.84
N ASN A 82 1.22 -15.45 -1.45
CA ASN A 82 1.38 -14.80 -0.15
C ASN A 82 0.44 -13.60 0.06
N TYR A 83 -0.13 -13.02 -1.00
CA TYR A 83 -1.18 -12.01 -0.90
C TYR A 83 -2.56 -12.67 -0.77
N VAL A 84 -2.85 -13.65 -1.62
CA VAL A 84 -4.15 -14.33 -1.73
C VAL A 84 -4.47 -15.14 -0.48
N ASN A 85 -3.51 -15.92 0.01
CA ASN A 85 -3.68 -16.80 1.17
C ASN A 85 -3.34 -16.12 2.50
N TRP A 86 -3.09 -14.81 2.49
CA TRP A 86 -2.83 -14.10 3.73
C TRP A 86 -4.08 -14.07 4.61
N THR A 87 -3.89 -14.42 5.87
CA THR A 87 -4.92 -14.34 6.90
C THR A 87 -4.37 -13.62 8.13
N TRP A 88 -5.26 -13.16 9.00
CA TRP A 88 -4.89 -12.60 10.29
C TRP A 88 -4.86 -13.73 11.32
N ASP A 89 -3.72 -13.92 12.00
CA ASP A 89 -3.44 -15.09 12.84
C ASP A 89 -4.09 -15.06 14.26
N TYR A 90 -5.21 -14.34 14.43
CA TYR A 90 -5.85 -14.15 15.75
C TYR A 90 -7.36 -14.28 15.70
#